data_AF-A0AAU4YXC7-F1
#
_entry.id   AF-A0AAU4YXC7-F1
#
_cell.length_a   1.000
_cell.length_b   1.000
_cell.length_c   1.000
_cell.angle_alpha   90.00
_cell.angle_beta   90.00
_cell.angle_gamma   90.00
#
_symmetry.space_group_name_H-M   'P 1'
#
loop_
_entity.id
_entity.type
_entity.pdbx_description
1 polymer ?
#
loop_
_entity_poly.entity_id
_entity_poly.type
_entity_poly.pdbx_seq_one_letter_code
_entity_poly.pdbx_strand_id
1 'polypeptide(L)'
;MIEAARHELASLAVLPELKDGVQTAYVDRIGSCVLRRRPGEYHDIAQAMAVDAQYSSRVHLAGGDHFGHSTTVGSIASGDRTSQAVLTRHTPPRGLHPGRLRRADGR
;
A
#
# COMPACT_ATOMS: atom_id res chain seq x y z
N MET A 1 -3.88 2.18 -31.32
CA MET A 1 -3.85 1.29 -30.13
C MET A 1 -4.99 0.30 -30.16
N ILE A 2 -6.27 0.71 -30.19
CA ILE A 2 -7.40 -0.23 -30.25
C ILE A 2 -7.33 -1.12 -31.50
N GLU A 3 -7.16 -0.53 -32.68
CA GLU A 3 -7.06 -1.32 -33.93
C GLU A 3 -5.86 -2.28 -33.97
N ALA A 4 -4.71 -1.85 -33.43
CA ALA A 4 -3.54 -2.71 -33.29
C ALA A 4 -3.82 -3.88 -32.33
N ALA A 5 -4.42 -3.60 -31.17
CA ALA A 5 -4.80 -4.64 -30.21
C ALA A 5 -5.84 -5.61 -30.78
N ARG A 6 -6.86 -5.12 -31.51
CA ARG A 6 -7.87 -5.96 -32.18
C ARG A 6 -7.23 -6.88 -33.23
N HIS A 7 -6.36 -6.32 -34.05
CA HIS A 7 -5.64 -7.09 -35.07
C HIS A 7 -4.77 -8.19 -34.43
N GLU A 8 -4.04 -7.85 -33.37
CA GLU A 8 -3.15 -8.79 -32.69
C GLU A 8 -3.92 -9.90 -31.97
N LEU A 9 -4.97 -9.54 -31.23
CA LEU A 9 -5.88 -10.49 -30.58
C LEU A 9 -6.51 -11.47 -31.60
N ALA A 10 -7.02 -10.95 -32.72
CA ALA A 10 -7.56 -11.77 -33.80
C ALA A 10 -6.48 -12.69 -34.43
N SER A 11 -5.25 -12.19 -34.63
CA SER A 11 -4.14 -12.97 -35.18
C SER A 11 -3.71 -14.13 -34.28
N LEU A 12 -3.85 -13.95 -32.96
CA LEU A 12 -3.58 -14.97 -31.94
C LEU A 12 -4.77 -15.90 -31.68
N ALA A 13 -5.88 -15.72 -32.40
CA ALA A 13 -7.16 -16.41 -32.15
C ALA A 13 -7.70 -16.21 -30.72
N VAL A 14 -7.30 -15.13 -30.05
CA VAL A 14 -7.79 -14.73 -28.74
C VAL A 14 -8.89 -13.68 -28.95
N LEU A 15 -10.14 -14.02 -28.64
CA LEU A 15 -11.31 -13.15 -28.84
C LEU A 15 -11.50 -12.67 -30.30
N PRO A 16 -11.59 -13.58 -31.29
CA PRO A 16 -11.74 -13.23 -32.70
C PRO A 16 -12.98 -12.38 -33.01
N GLU A 17 -14.04 -12.48 -32.19
CA GLU A 17 -15.26 -11.69 -32.27
C GLU A 17 -15.02 -10.17 -32.13
N LEU A 18 -13.89 -9.75 -31.55
CA LEU A 18 -13.52 -8.34 -31.44
C LEU A 18 -13.15 -7.70 -32.78
N LYS A 19 -12.93 -8.50 -33.84
CA LYS A 19 -12.63 -7.97 -35.18
C LYS A 19 -13.77 -7.14 -35.74
N ASP A 20 -15.02 -7.53 -35.49
CA ASP A 20 -16.21 -6.87 -36.06
C ASP A 20 -17.28 -6.51 -35.00
N GLY A 21 -17.17 -7.01 -33.77
CA GLY A 21 -18.19 -6.89 -32.72
C GLY A 21 -17.97 -5.82 -31.64
N VAL A 22 -16.94 -4.99 -31.73
CA VAL A 22 -16.64 -3.98 -30.70
C VAL A 22 -17.57 -2.78 -30.84
N GLN A 23 -18.49 -2.62 -29.88
CA GLN A 23 -19.39 -1.45 -29.81
C GLN A 23 -18.75 -0.26 -29.08
N THR A 24 -17.93 -0.55 -28.06
CA THR A 24 -17.27 0.47 -27.24
C THR A 24 -15.88 0.00 -26.87
N ALA A 25 -14.88 0.87 -27.00
CA ALA A 25 -13.52 0.63 -26.54
C ALA A 25 -12.97 1.87 -25.86
N TYR A 26 -12.24 1.67 -24.78
CA TYR A 26 -11.56 2.73 -24.05
C TYR A 26 -10.07 2.42 -23.97
N VAL A 27 -9.26 3.46 -24.13
CA VAL A 27 -7.81 3.39 -23.90
C VAL A 27 -7.51 4.23 -22.69
N ASP A 28 -7.09 3.57 -21.63
CA ASP A 28 -6.47 4.26 -20.51
C ASP A 28 -4.96 4.31 -20.70
N ARG A 29 -4.37 5.48 -20.43
CA ARG A 29 -2.92 5.67 -20.41
C ARG A 29 -2.52 6.04 -19.00
N ILE A 30 -2.26 5.01 -18.21
CA ILE A 30 -1.82 5.19 -16.83
C ILE A 30 -0.33 5.50 -16.86
N GLY A 31 0.03 6.75 -16.54
CA GLY A 31 1.43 7.16 -16.38
C GLY A 31 2.08 6.44 -15.21
N SER A 32 3.34 6.03 -15.36
CA SER A 32 4.20 5.42 -14.32
C SER A 32 3.49 4.47 -13.35
N CYS A 33 2.82 3.44 -13.86
CA CYS A 33 2.11 2.44 -13.04
C CYS A 33 2.89 1.13 -12.85
N VAL A 34 4.05 0.98 -13.50
CA VAL A 34 4.87 -0.24 -13.42
C VAL A 34 6.10 0.02 -12.58
N LEU A 35 6.17 -0.64 -11.42
CA LEU A 35 7.37 -0.70 -10.61
C LEU A 35 8.12 -1.98 -10.97
N ARG A 36 9.32 -1.82 -11.54
CA ARG A 36 10.21 -2.95 -11.82
C ARG A 36 11.00 -3.28 -10.57
N ARG A 37 10.96 -4.55 -10.16
CA ARG A 37 11.76 -5.06 -9.04
C ARG A 37 12.84 -6.01 -9.54
N ARG A 38 14.05 -5.89 -8.99
CA ARG A 38 15.13 -6.86 -9.18
C ARG A 38 14.95 -8.04 -8.20
N PRO A 39 15.49 -9.23 -8.52
CA PRO A 39 15.58 -10.30 -7.55
C PRO A 39 16.26 -9.81 -6.26
N GLY A 40 15.67 -10.11 -5.10
CA GLY A 40 16.16 -9.69 -3.78
C GLY A 40 15.56 -8.39 -3.24
N GLU A 41 15.07 -7.47 -4.09
CA GLU A 41 14.61 -6.16 -3.60
C GLU A 41 13.42 -6.22 -2.63
N TYR A 42 12.57 -7.25 -2.72
CA TYR A 42 11.51 -7.45 -1.72
C TYR A 42 12.07 -7.70 -0.32
N HIS A 43 13.22 -8.37 -0.22
CA HIS A 43 13.90 -8.57 1.05
C HIS A 43 14.45 -7.24 1.59
N ASP A 44 15.11 -6.46 0.74
CA ASP A 44 15.67 -5.16 1.11
C ASP A 44 14.58 -4.18 1.55
N ILE A 45 13.43 -4.18 0.87
CA ILE A 45 12.25 -3.40 1.25
C ILE A 45 11.72 -3.86 2.61
N ALA A 46 11.61 -5.17 2.84
CA ALA A 46 11.14 -5.70 4.12
C ALA A 46 12.09 -5.31 5.27
N GLN A 47 13.40 -5.33 5.04
CA GLN A 47 14.38 -4.85 6.01
C GLN A 47 14.24 -3.34 6.26
N ALA A 48 14.12 -2.53 5.21
CA ALA A 48 13.93 -1.09 5.34
C ALA A 48 12.64 -0.74 6.10
N MET A 49 11.54 -1.47 5.86
CA MET A 49 10.29 -1.31 6.58
C MET A 49 10.39 -1.73 8.05
N ALA A 50 11.13 -2.80 8.35
CA ALA A 50 11.37 -3.20 9.73
C ALA A 50 12.18 -2.13 10.50
N VAL A 51 13.15 -1.50 9.83
CA VAL A 51 13.94 -0.40 10.37
C VAL A 51 13.07 0.85 10.57
N ASP A 52 12.25 1.25 9.60
CA ASP A 52 11.30 2.37 9.73
C ASP A 52 10.36 2.18 10.94
N ALA A 53 9.85 0.97 11.12
CA ALA A 53 8.99 0.61 12.23
C ALA A 53 9.66 0.68 13.61
N GLN A 54 11.00 0.79 13.70
CA GLN A 54 11.74 0.94 14.96
C GLN A 54 12.01 2.40 15.32
N TYR A 55 12.07 3.31 14.33
CA TYR A 55 12.33 4.72 14.59
C TYR A 55 11.10 5.46 15.11
N SER A 56 11.28 6.41 16.02
CA SER A 56 10.24 7.31 16.55
C SER A 56 9.92 8.46 15.60
N SER A 57 9.78 8.16 14.31
CA SER A 57 9.37 9.14 13.30
C SER A 57 7.88 9.46 13.44
N ARG A 58 7.50 10.69 13.09
CA ARG A 58 6.10 11.10 12.88
C ARG A 58 5.58 10.68 11.50
N VAL A 59 6.48 10.30 10.60
CA VAL A 59 6.21 9.83 9.25
C VAL A 59 6.38 8.32 9.25
N HIS A 60 5.35 7.62 8.76
CA HIS A 60 5.38 6.17 8.61
C HIS A 60 5.11 5.80 7.16
N LEU A 61 5.89 4.86 6.65
CA LEU A 61 5.75 4.41 5.27
C LEU A 61 4.61 3.38 5.15
N ALA A 62 3.82 3.51 4.09
CA ALA A 62 2.74 2.60 3.74
C ALA A 62 2.54 2.61 2.22
N GLY A 63 2.11 1.48 1.66
CA GLY A 63 1.88 1.30 0.23
C GLY A 63 2.45 -0.01 -0.28
N GLY A 64 1.59 -0.86 -0.84
CA GLY A 64 1.97 -2.16 -1.38
C GLY A 64 2.85 -2.03 -2.60
N ASP A 65 2.61 -1.05 -3.47
CA ASP A 65 3.39 -0.90 -4.69
C ASP A 65 4.84 -0.52 -4.40
N HIS A 66 5.05 0.44 -3.49
CA HIS A 66 6.37 1.01 -3.21
C HIS A 66 7.11 0.29 -2.06
N PHE A 67 6.39 -0.21 -1.07
CA PHE A 67 6.96 -0.70 0.18
C PHE A 67 6.55 -2.14 0.52
N GLY A 68 6.00 -2.88 -0.44
CA GLY A 68 5.60 -4.27 -0.25
C GLY A 68 5.27 -4.96 -1.57
N HIS A 69 4.33 -5.90 -1.52
CA HIS A 69 3.79 -6.52 -2.72
C HIS A 69 2.76 -5.62 -3.39
N SER A 70 2.98 -5.31 -4.68
CA SER A 70 2.13 -4.50 -5.55
C SER A 70 0.81 -5.22 -5.84
N THR A 71 -0.07 -5.21 -4.86
CA THR A 71 -1.41 -5.79 -4.89
C THR A 71 -2.33 -4.86 -4.11
N THR A 72 -3.59 -4.76 -4.53
CA THR A 72 -4.60 -3.96 -3.82
C THR A 72 -4.69 -4.37 -2.34
N VAL A 73 -4.71 -5.68 -2.07
CA VAL A 73 -4.74 -6.23 -0.71
C VAL A 73 -3.48 -5.85 0.07
N GLY A 74 -2.30 -5.97 -0.54
CA GLY A 74 -1.04 -5.57 0.07
C GLY A 74 -1.00 -4.09 0.44
N SER A 75 -1.53 -3.23 -0.44
CA SER A 75 -1.65 -1.79 -0.19
C SER A 75 -2.58 -1.48 0.98
N ILE A 76 -3.79 -2.07 1.02
CA ILE A 76 -4.73 -1.88 2.13
C ILE A 76 -4.13 -2.38 3.46
N ALA A 77 -3.60 -3.61 3.47
CA ALA A 77 -3.01 -4.21 4.66
C ALA A 77 -1.81 -3.41 5.19
N SER A 78 -1.02 -2.79 4.30
CA SER A 78 0.08 -1.92 4.71
C SER A 78 -0.41 -0.67 5.46
N GLY A 79 -1.49 -0.04 4.96
CA GLY A 79 -2.09 1.13 5.61
C GLY A 79 -2.68 0.80 6.98
N ASP A 80 -3.36 -0.35 7.09
CA ASP A 80 -3.92 -0.81 8.37
C ASP A 80 -2.83 -1.06 9.42
N ARG A 81 -1.78 -1.83 9.06
CA ARG A 81 -0.63 -2.07 9.96
C ARG A 81 0.02 -0.77 10.42
N THR A 82 0.26 0.16 9.51
CA THR A 82 0.87 1.45 9.84
C THR A 82 -0.04 2.28 10.76
N SER A 83 -1.35 2.27 10.52
CA SER A 83 -2.32 2.97 11.37
C SER A 83 -2.36 2.40 12.79
N GLN A 84 -2.33 1.07 12.93
CA GLN A 84 -2.25 0.42 14.25
C GLN A 84 -0.94 0.75 14.98
N ALA A 85 0.19 0.80 14.27
CA ALA A 85 1.47 1.19 14.84
C ALA A 85 1.47 2.64 15.37
N VAL A 86 0.83 3.56 14.66
CA VAL A 86 0.64 4.95 15.11
C VAL A 86 -0.24 5.00 16.36
N LEU A 87 -1.40 4.32 16.33
CA LEU A 87 -2.35 4.33 17.45
C LEU A 87 -1.73 3.74 18.72
N THR A 88 -1.00 2.64 18.62
CA THR A 88 -0.34 2.00 19.77
C THR A 88 0.75 2.87 20.39
N ARG A 89 1.49 3.66 19.58
CA ARG A 89 2.53 4.58 20.07
C ARG A 89 1.97 5.86 20.70
N HIS A 90 0.82 6.35 20.23
CA HIS A 90 0.21 7.59 20.70
C HIS A 90 -0.90 7.39 21.74
N THR A 91 -1.33 6.15 21.99
CA THR A 91 -2.24 5.84 23.09
C THR A 91 -1.43 5.77 24.39
N PRO A 92 -1.59 6.71 25.34
CA PRO A 92 -0.95 6.57 26.64
C PRO A 92 -1.41 5.27 27.29
N PRO A 93 -0.57 4.60 28.09
CA PRO A 93 -1.01 3.43 28.84
C PRO A 93 -2.28 3.82 29.63
N ARG A 94 -3.36 3.07 29.44
CA ARG A 94 -4.59 3.20 30.24
C ARG A 94 -4.19 3.01 31.70
N GLY A 95 -4.01 4.11 32.43
CA GLY A 95 -3.59 4.07 33.83
C GLY A 95 -2.97 5.34 34.40
N LEU A 96 -2.45 6.28 33.60
CA LEU A 96 -1.88 7.52 34.13
C LEU A 96 -2.83 8.71 33.94
N HIS A 97 -3.82 8.81 34.82
CA HIS A 97 -4.48 10.09 35.07
C HIS A 97 -3.52 11.01 35.84
N PRO A 98 -3.15 12.20 35.32
CA PRO A 98 -2.29 13.16 36.01
C PRO A 98 -2.99 13.91 37.17
N GLY A 99 -3.99 13.29 37.82
CA GLY A 99 -4.93 13.96 38.71
C GLY A 99 -4.96 13.49 40.17
N ARG A 100 -4.08 12.57 40.61
CA ARG A 100 -4.08 12.07 42.00
C ARG A 100 -2.72 12.22 42.70
N LEU A 101 -2.24 13.45 42.78
CA LEU A 101 -1.27 13.86 43.79
C LEU A 101 -1.70 15.21 44.36
N ARG A 102 -2.50 15.19 45.43
CA ARG A 102 -2.49 16.14 46.58
C ARG A 102 -3.78 16.03 47.40
N ARG A 103 -3.70 15.26 48.48
CA ARG A 103 -4.11 15.67 49.83
C ARG A 103 -3.02 15.07 50.73
N ALA A 104 -1.91 15.78 50.96
CA ALA A 104 -1.78 16.77 52.02
C ALA A 104 -2.31 16.20 53.34
N ASP A 105 -1.36 15.73 54.15
CA ASP A 105 -1.53 15.26 55.50
C ASP A 105 -2.38 16.26 56.30
N GLY A 106 -3.57 15.80 56.70
CA GLY A 106 -4.43 16.51 57.64
C GLY A 106 -4.01 16.13 59.06
N ARG A 107 -3.57 17.15 59.79
CA ARG A 107 -3.41 17.14 61.26
C ARG A 107 -4.71 16.77 61.96
#